data_AF-A0AAW2K4R9-F1
#
_entry.id   AF-A0AAW2K4R9-F1
#
_cell.length_a   1.000
_cell.length_b   1.000
_cell.length_c   1.000
_cell.angle_alpha   90.00
_cell.angle_beta   90.00
_cell.angle_gamma   90.00
#
_symmetry.space_group_name_H-M   'P 1'
#
loop_
_entity.id
_entity.type
_entity.pdbx_description
1 polymer ?
#
loop_
_entity_poly.entity_id
_entity_poly.type
_entity_poly.pdbx_seq_one_letter_code
_entity_poly.pdbx_strand_id
1 'polypeptide(L)'
;MAQIQVQHQNVAAPGPNGVAAPGGAAAAAAGQFMSTSLYVGDLDFNVTDSQLYDLFNQVGQVVSVRVCRDLSTRRSLGYGYVNYSNPQDAARALEVLNFTPLNNKSIRVMYSHQDPSIRKSGTANIFIKNLDKTIDNKALHDTFFKLWQHPLVQDCDRP
;
A
#
# COMPACT_ATOMS: atom_id res chain seq x y z
N MET A 1 54.80 8.99 -40.04
CA MET A 1 53.49 9.24 -40.69
C MET A 1 52.42 8.58 -39.83
N ALA A 2 51.74 9.35 -38.99
CA ALA A 2 50.58 8.88 -38.24
C ALA A 2 49.57 10.04 -38.24
N GLN A 3 48.45 9.85 -38.93
CA GLN A 3 47.40 10.84 -39.08
C GLN A 3 46.58 10.92 -37.79
N ILE A 4 46.44 12.15 -37.30
CA ILE A 4 45.54 12.55 -36.22
C ILE A 4 44.24 13.00 -36.89
N GLN A 5 43.12 12.39 -36.55
CA GLN A 5 41.80 12.79 -37.02
C GLN A 5 41.07 13.51 -35.88
N VAL A 6 40.79 14.79 -36.09
CA VAL A 6 40.09 15.68 -35.16
C VAL A 6 38.61 15.71 -35.59
N GLN A 7 37.70 15.32 -34.71
CA GLN A 7 36.28 15.61 -34.87
C GLN A 7 35.83 16.65 -33.85
N HIS A 8 35.32 17.76 -34.40
CA HIS A 8 34.64 18.84 -33.71
C HIS A 8 33.24 18.38 -33.27
N GLN A 9 32.80 18.77 -32.08
CA GLN A 9 31.36 18.92 -31.87
C GLN A 9 30.99 20.05 -30.91
N ASN A 10 29.81 20.56 -31.21
CA ASN A 10 29.24 21.87 -31.01
C ASN A 10 28.68 22.09 -29.58
N VAL A 11 28.68 23.34 -29.15
CA VAL A 11 28.20 23.81 -27.83
C VAL A 11 26.68 24.06 -27.92
N ALA A 12 25.88 23.41 -27.07
CA ALA A 12 24.47 23.75 -26.86
C ALA A 12 24.14 23.70 -25.35
N ALA A 13 23.42 24.73 -24.91
CA ALA A 13 23.19 25.20 -23.54
C ALA A 13 22.31 24.29 -22.65
N PRO A 14 22.19 24.57 -21.32
CA PRO A 14 21.60 23.67 -20.33
C PRO A 14 20.15 23.98 -19.93
N GLY A 15 19.40 22.90 -19.62
CA GLY A 15 18.29 22.86 -18.65
C GLY A 15 16.89 22.47 -19.20
N PRO A 16 15.92 22.00 -18.37
CA PRO A 16 16.03 21.42 -17.01
C PRO A 16 15.22 20.11 -16.79
N ASN A 17 15.61 19.36 -15.75
CA ASN A 17 14.78 18.46 -14.92
C ASN A 17 14.10 17.23 -15.54
N GLY A 18 14.88 16.17 -15.75
CA GLY A 18 14.40 14.79 -15.70
C GLY A 18 14.77 14.15 -14.37
N VAL A 19 13.88 14.17 -13.37
CA VAL A 19 14.04 13.31 -12.18
C VAL A 19 13.73 11.87 -12.59
N ALA A 20 14.80 11.12 -12.82
CA ALA A 20 14.79 9.68 -12.98
C ALA A 20 14.21 9.02 -11.73
N ALA A 21 13.16 8.23 -11.91
CA ALA A 21 12.78 7.20 -10.95
C ALA A 21 13.82 6.08 -11.04
N PRO A 22 14.52 5.70 -9.95
CA PRO A 22 15.29 4.48 -9.98
C PRO A 22 14.31 3.31 -9.88
N GLY A 23 14.39 2.44 -10.89
CA GLY A 23 13.83 1.10 -10.81
C GLY A 23 14.52 0.30 -9.72
N GLY A 24 13.72 -0.48 -8.99
CA GLY A 24 14.16 -1.54 -8.11
C GLY A 24 13.24 -2.73 -8.33
N ALA A 25 13.58 -3.58 -9.31
CA ALA A 25 13.05 -4.92 -9.40
C ALA A 25 13.84 -5.79 -8.40
N ALA A 26 13.16 -6.35 -7.40
CA ALA A 26 13.71 -7.42 -6.58
C ALA A 26 12.61 -8.32 -6.01
N ALA A 27 12.77 -9.61 -6.27
CA ALA A 27 12.22 -10.78 -5.58
C ALA A 27 10.72 -11.11 -5.77
N ALA A 28 10.48 -12.00 -6.74
CA ALA A 28 9.42 -12.98 -6.65
C ALA A 28 9.87 -14.16 -5.75
N ALA A 29 8.89 -14.77 -5.08
CA ALA A 29 8.88 -16.02 -4.31
C ALA A 29 9.09 -15.92 -2.78
N ALA A 30 8.07 -16.44 -2.07
CA ALA A 30 8.01 -16.86 -0.67
C ALA A 30 8.16 -15.77 0.42
N GLY A 31 7.05 -15.41 1.06
CA GLY A 31 7.09 -14.62 2.30
C GLY A 31 5.79 -13.91 2.65
N GLN A 32 4.74 -14.66 2.97
CA GLN A 32 3.80 -14.16 3.98
C GLN A 32 4.64 -13.82 5.23
N PHE A 33 4.42 -12.65 5.86
CA PHE A 33 5.00 -12.20 7.15
C PHE A 33 6.31 -11.39 7.20
N MET A 34 6.72 -10.64 6.18
CA MET A 34 7.85 -9.68 6.32
C MET A 34 7.65 -8.34 5.59
N SER A 35 6.42 -8.00 5.20
CA SER A 35 6.16 -6.75 4.47
C SER A 35 6.11 -5.56 5.43
N THR A 36 7.11 -4.68 5.38
CA THR A 36 7.11 -3.39 6.10
C THR A 36 6.23 -2.34 5.43
N SER A 37 5.87 -2.58 4.17
CA SER A 37 5.09 -1.67 3.35
C SER A 37 3.60 -2.03 3.38
N LEU A 38 2.79 -1.05 3.76
CA LEU A 38 1.36 -1.12 3.84
C LEU A 38 0.72 -0.23 2.76
N TYR A 39 -0.35 -0.75 2.18
CA TYR A 39 -1.28 -0.02 1.34
C TYR A 39 -2.41 0.52 2.22
N VAL A 40 -2.73 1.80 2.06
CA VAL A 40 -3.85 2.45 2.74
C VAL A 40 -4.81 2.98 1.68
N GLY A 41 -5.99 2.36 1.61
CA GLY A 41 -7.06 2.71 0.69
C GLY A 41 -8.25 3.37 1.38
N ASP A 42 -9.24 3.72 0.56
CA ASP A 42 -10.50 4.33 1.01
C ASP A 42 -10.34 5.68 1.73
N LEU A 43 -9.22 6.35 1.50
CA LEU A 43 -8.93 7.67 2.06
C LEU A 43 -9.89 8.74 1.54
N ASP A 44 -10.16 9.75 2.36
CA ASP A 44 -10.83 10.96 1.90
C ASP A 44 -9.90 11.82 1.04
N PHE A 45 -10.46 12.63 0.16
CA PHE A 45 -9.67 13.47 -0.74
C PHE A 45 -8.86 14.54 0.00
N ASN A 46 -9.33 14.95 1.18
CA ASN A 46 -8.69 15.96 2.02
C ASN A 46 -7.58 15.37 2.92
N VAL A 47 -7.39 14.05 2.92
CA VAL A 47 -6.37 13.41 3.75
C VAL A 47 -4.98 13.76 3.26
N THR A 48 -4.15 14.22 4.19
CA THR A 48 -2.74 14.56 3.94
C THR A 48 -1.82 13.44 4.42
N ASP A 49 -0.61 13.42 3.86
CA ASP A 49 0.48 12.55 4.30
C ASP A 49 0.81 12.75 5.78
N SER A 50 0.74 13.98 6.29
CA SER A 50 0.99 14.29 7.70
C SER A 50 -0.03 13.63 8.62
N GLN A 51 -1.33 13.66 8.26
CA GLN A 51 -2.37 12.97 9.04
C GLN A 51 -2.17 11.46 9.09
N LEU A 52 -1.75 10.86 7.97
CA LEU A 52 -1.41 9.43 7.94
C LEU A 52 -0.15 9.16 8.75
N TYR A 53 0.87 10.01 8.66
CA TYR A 53 2.07 9.86 9.47
C TYR A 53 1.73 9.87 10.96
N ASP A 54 0.98 10.87 11.43
CA ASP A 54 0.62 11.00 12.84
C ASP A 54 -0.18 9.79 13.36
N LEU A 55 -1.11 9.26 12.54
CA LEU A 55 -1.88 8.08 12.90
C LEU A 55 -1.01 6.82 12.98
N PHE A 56 -0.19 6.57 11.95
CA PHE A 56 0.62 5.36 11.86
C PHE A 56 1.82 5.39 12.82
N ASN A 57 2.30 6.59 13.18
CA ASN A 57 3.37 6.78 14.15
C ASN A 57 2.97 6.42 15.60
N GLN A 58 1.66 6.31 15.90
CA GLN A 58 1.19 5.84 17.21
C GLN A 58 1.49 4.36 17.45
N VAL A 59 1.63 3.56 16.39
CA VAL A 59 1.86 2.12 16.49
C VAL A 59 3.35 1.78 16.49
N GLY A 60 4.13 2.49 15.69
CA GLY A 60 5.56 2.24 15.55
C GLY A 60 6.25 3.25 14.65
N GLN A 61 7.55 3.07 14.47
CA GLN A 61 8.38 4.03 13.74
C GLN A 61 8.13 3.94 12.22
N VAL A 62 7.53 5.00 11.67
CA VAL A 62 7.27 5.12 10.24
C VAL A 62 8.50 5.70 9.53
N VAL A 63 8.96 5.00 8.50
CA VAL A 63 10.09 5.41 7.65
C VAL A 63 9.64 6.41 6.59
N SER A 64 8.50 6.14 5.95
CA SER A 64 7.99 7.00 4.88
C SER A 64 6.49 6.84 4.70
N VAL A 65 5.82 7.95 4.39
CA VAL A 65 4.41 7.99 4.01
C VAL A 65 4.28 8.72 2.69
N ARG A 66 3.46 8.18 1.79
CA ARG A 66 3.17 8.80 0.50
C ARG A 66 1.70 8.64 0.16
N VAL A 67 0.98 9.76 0.09
CA VAL A 67 -0.35 9.80 -0.52
C VAL A 67 -0.20 9.93 -2.03
N CYS A 68 -0.86 9.04 -2.77
CA CYS A 68 -0.87 9.12 -4.22
C CYS A 68 -1.89 10.20 -4.65
N ARG A 69 -1.38 11.20 -5.36
CA ARG A 69 -2.18 12.29 -5.94
C ARG A 69 -1.98 12.29 -7.45
N ASP A 70 -3.01 12.69 -8.18
CA ASP A 70 -2.90 12.93 -9.61
C ASP A 70 -1.90 14.06 -9.87
N LEU A 71 -1.03 13.85 -10.87
CA LEU A 71 0.02 14.81 -11.23
C LEU A 71 -0.57 16.07 -11.89
N SER A 72 -1.68 15.92 -12.61
CA SER A 72 -2.30 17.00 -13.37
C SER A 72 -3.22 17.87 -12.51
N THR A 73 -4.15 17.23 -11.79
CA THR A 73 -5.15 17.95 -10.97
C THR A 73 -4.72 18.16 -9.52
N ARG A 74 -3.59 17.58 -9.09
CA ARG A 74 -3.09 17.57 -7.70
C ARG A 74 -4.09 17.01 -6.69
N ARG A 75 -5.16 16.36 -7.16
CA ARG A 75 -6.20 15.75 -6.33
C ARG A 75 -5.75 14.39 -5.82
N SER A 76 -6.07 14.07 -4.58
CA SER A 76 -5.80 12.75 -4.00
C SER A 76 -6.52 11.64 -4.77
N LEU A 77 -5.84 10.51 -5.01
CA LEU A 77 -6.44 9.34 -5.65
C LEU A 77 -7.19 8.44 -4.66
N GLY A 78 -7.28 8.85 -3.38
CA GLY A 78 -7.95 8.10 -2.33
C GLY A 78 -7.15 6.92 -1.79
N TYR A 79 -5.86 6.84 -2.09
CA TYR A 79 -4.96 5.82 -1.55
C TYR A 79 -3.54 6.35 -1.32
N GLY A 80 -2.79 5.62 -0.49
CA GLY A 80 -1.40 5.90 -0.18
C GLY A 80 -0.64 4.66 0.26
N TYR A 81 0.65 4.85 0.50
CA TYR A 81 1.56 3.83 0.98
C TYR A 81 2.26 4.32 2.24
N VAL A 82 2.41 3.42 3.20
CA VAL A 82 3.12 3.64 4.45
C VAL A 82 4.19 2.58 4.56
N ASN A 83 5.43 2.96 4.87
CA ASN A 83 6.53 2.04 5.09
C ASN A 83 7.02 2.18 6.52
N TYR A 84 6.99 1.07 7.26
CA TYR A 84 7.53 0.98 8.62
C TYR A 84 9.00 0.60 8.62
N SER A 85 9.68 0.87 9.74
CA SER A 85 11.04 0.40 9.94
C SER A 85 11.09 -1.09 10.26
N ASN A 86 10.07 -1.61 10.93
CA ASN A 86 10.01 -2.99 11.41
C ASN A 86 8.75 -3.68 10.88
N PRO A 87 8.85 -4.89 10.31
CA PRO A 87 7.67 -5.64 9.85
C PRO A 87 6.70 -5.95 10.99
N GLN A 88 7.18 -6.08 12.23
CA GLN A 88 6.32 -6.31 13.39
C GLN A 88 5.39 -5.12 13.68
N ASP A 89 5.88 -3.90 13.46
CA ASP A 89 5.07 -2.69 13.62
C ASP A 89 4.03 -2.58 12.50
N ALA A 90 4.41 -2.98 11.28
CA ALA A 90 3.48 -3.03 10.16
C ALA A 90 2.34 -4.02 10.39
N ALA A 91 2.63 -5.21 10.93
CA ALA A 91 1.62 -6.20 11.29
C ALA A 91 0.66 -5.66 12.37
N ARG A 92 1.20 -5.06 13.44
CA ARG A 92 0.39 -4.44 14.49
C ARG A 92 -0.47 -3.31 13.95
N ALA A 93 0.08 -2.48 13.06
CA ALA A 93 -0.66 -1.37 12.46
C ALA A 93 -1.81 -1.88 11.60
N LEU A 94 -1.62 -2.98 10.87
CA LEU A 94 -2.68 -3.60 10.10
C LEU A 94 -3.80 -4.15 10.99
N GLU A 95 -3.49 -4.71 12.15
CA GLU A 95 -4.51 -5.22 13.07
C GLU A 95 -5.27 -4.10 13.79
N VAL A 96 -4.56 -3.05 14.23
CA VAL A 96 -5.12 -2.00 15.09
C VAL A 96 -5.76 -0.87 14.29
N LEU A 97 -5.14 -0.44 13.20
CA LEU A 97 -5.56 0.76 12.45
C LEU A 97 -6.50 0.45 11.28
N ASN A 98 -6.70 -0.81 10.94
CA ASN A 98 -7.59 -1.17 9.84
C ASN A 98 -9.06 -0.86 10.20
N PHE A 99 -9.75 -0.20 9.26
CA PHE A 99 -11.11 0.32 9.40
C PHE A 99 -11.29 1.45 10.42
N THR A 100 -10.20 2.11 10.84
CA THR A 100 -10.32 3.31 11.70
C THR A 100 -10.94 4.48 10.94
N PRO A 101 -11.87 5.23 11.56
CA PRO A 101 -12.51 6.37 10.92
C PRO A 101 -11.55 7.56 10.82
N LEU A 102 -11.36 8.07 9.60
CA LEU A 102 -10.52 9.23 9.32
C LEU A 102 -11.25 10.17 8.35
N ASN A 103 -11.50 11.41 8.79
CA ASN A 103 -12.23 12.44 8.04
C ASN A 103 -13.53 11.91 7.38
N ASN A 104 -14.35 11.20 8.16
CA ASN A 104 -15.65 10.65 7.75
C ASN A 104 -15.62 9.42 6.83
N LYS A 105 -14.44 8.80 6.63
CA LYS A 105 -14.29 7.52 5.92
C LYS A 105 -13.44 6.55 6.72
N SER A 106 -13.84 5.28 6.78
CA SER A 106 -13.00 4.24 7.38
C SER A 106 -11.85 3.88 6.44
N ILE A 107 -10.61 3.98 6.92
CA ILE A 107 -9.44 3.63 6.12
C ILE A 107 -9.32 2.12 6.00
N ARG A 108 -8.86 1.65 4.84
CA ARG A 108 -8.61 0.23 4.62
C ARG A 108 -7.11 -0.01 4.54
N VAL A 109 -6.58 -0.80 5.46
CA VAL A 109 -5.14 -1.11 5.51
C VAL A 109 -4.92 -2.55 5.01
N MET A 110 -3.92 -2.72 4.14
CA MET A 110 -3.54 -4.03 3.61
C MET A 110 -2.02 -4.10 3.46
N TYR A 111 -1.45 -5.30 3.42
CA TYR A 111 -0.07 -5.45 2.96
C TYR A 111 0.05 -4.96 1.51
N SER A 112 1.11 -4.21 1.24
CA SER A 112 1.36 -3.69 -0.11
C SER A 112 1.79 -4.82 -1.03
N HIS A 113 0.91 -5.26 -1.92
CA HIS A 113 1.28 -6.14 -3.03
C HIS A 113 1.62 -5.29 -4.25
N GLN A 114 2.89 -5.34 -4.66
CA GLN A 114 3.38 -4.67 -5.87
C GLN A 114 2.85 -5.35 -7.15
N ASP A 115 2.46 -6.62 -7.06
CA ASP A 115 1.93 -7.35 -8.19
C ASP A 115 0.42 -7.05 -8.41
N PRO A 116 0.03 -6.43 -9.54
CA PRO A 116 -1.37 -6.17 -9.87
C PRO A 116 -2.16 -7.44 -10.20
N SER A 117 -1.51 -8.58 -10.49
CA SER A 117 -2.15 -9.83 -10.88
C SER A 117 -2.99 -10.45 -9.76
N ILE A 118 -2.55 -10.33 -8.51
CA ILE A 118 -3.28 -10.87 -7.34
C ILE A 118 -4.69 -10.24 -7.23
N ARG A 119 -4.84 -8.96 -7.58
CA ARG A 119 -6.15 -8.28 -7.60
C ARG A 119 -7.00 -8.64 -8.83
N LYS A 120 -6.36 -9.03 -9.94
CA LYS A 120 -7.01 -9.36 -11.21
C LYS A 120 -7.56 -10.78 -11.27
N SER A 121 -7.02 -11.70 -10.46
CA SER A 121 -7.44 -13.10 -10.48
C SER A 121 -8.94 -13.27 -10.23
N GLY A 122 -9.53 -12.43 -9.36
CA GLY A 122 -10.97 -12.47 -9.03
C GLY A 122 -11.46 -13.75 -8.34
N THR A 123 -10.61 -14.78 -8.28
CA THR A 123 -10.92 -16.16 -7.87
C THR A 123 -11.23 -16.30 -6.38
N ALA A 124 -10.92 -15.30 -5.57
CA ALA A 124 -11.12 -15.30 -4.11
C ALA A 124 -12.00 -14.14 -3.60
N ASN A 125 -12.68 -13.41 -4.49
CA ASN A 125 -13.53 -12.30 -4.09
C ASN A 125 -14.96 -12.81 -3.77
N ILE A 126 -15.42 -12.56 -2.56
CA ILE A 126 -16.79 -12.89 -2.12
C ILE A 126 -17.62 -11.61 -2.09
N PHE A 127 -18.78 -11.63 -2.74
CA PHE A 127 -19.73 -10.50 -2.75
C PHE A 127 -20.86 -10.75 -1.77
N ILE A 128 -20.95 -9.93 -0.73
CA ILE A 128 -22.03 -9.99 0.26
C ILE A 128 -23.02 -8.87 -0.06
N LYS A 129 -24.25 -9.24 -0.40
CA LYS A 129 -25.37 -8.32 -0.67
C LYS A 129 -26.35 -8.36 0.49
N ASN A 130 -27.22 -7.35 0.57
CA ASN A 130 -28.22 -7.22 1.64
C ASN A 130 -27.57 -7.08 3.03
N LEU A 131 -26.42 -6.41 3.11
CA LEU A 131 -25.85 -6.02 4.38
C LEU A 131 -26.76 -4.96 5.01
N ASP A 132 -27.11 -5.14 6.27
CA ASP A 132 -27.82 -4.12 7.01
C ASP A 132 -26.98 -2.84 7.09
N LYS A 133 -27.62 -1.67 7.03
CA LYS A 133 -26.94 -0.37 7.00
C LYS A 133 -26.18 -0.07 8.30
N THR A 134 -26.48 -0.78 9.39
CA THR A 134 -25.78 -0.63 10.68
C THR A 134 -24.50 -1.44 10.78
N ILE A 135 -24.18 -2.29 9.80
CA ILE A 135 -22.98 -3.14 9.84
C ILE A 135 -21.81 -2.44 9.15
N ASP A 136 -20.81 -2.04 9.95
CA ASP A 136 -19.57 -1.44 9.46
C ASP A 136 -18.58 -2.46 8.90
N ASN A 137 -17.64 -1.99 8.07
CA ASN A 137 -16.54 -2.81 7.52
C ASN A 137 -15.73 -3.51 8.62
N LYS A 138 -15.52 -2.85 9.76
CA LYS A 138 -14.83 -3.43 10.92
C LYS A 138 -15.59 -4.63 11.50
N ALA A 139 -16.90 -4.48 11.72
CA ALA A 139 -17.73 -5.55 12.29
C ALA A 139 -17.83 -6.76 11.34
N LEU A 140 -17.90 -6.49 10.04
CA LEU A 140 -17.84 -7.52 9.01
C LEU A 140 -16.50 -8.26 9.05
N HIS A 141 -15.39 -7.52 9.03
CA HIS A 141 -14.05 -8.08 9.12
C HIS A 141 -13.83 -8.92 10.38
N ASP A 142 -14.27 -8.42 11.55
CA ASP A 142 -14.14 -9.14 12.83
C ASP A 142 -14.95 -10.45 12.82
N THR A 143 -16.13 -10.46 12.20
CA THR A 143 -16.95 -11.68 12.05
C THR A 143 -16.24 -12.72 11.19
N PHE A 144 -15.73 -12.32 10.02
CA PHE A 144 -15.01 -13.24 9.12
C PHE A 144 -13.69 -13.72 9.72
N PHE A 145 -12.98 -12.85 10.42
CA PHE A 145 -11.74 -13.19 11.10
C PHE A 145 -11.98 -14.23 12.20
N LYS A 146 -13.05 -14.07 13.00
CA LYS A 146 -13.43 -15.03 14.04
C LYS A 146 -13.89 -16.38 13.47
N LEU A 147 -14.65 -16.37 12.37
CA LEU A 147 -15.08 -17.60 11.70
C LEU A 147 -13.89 -18.42 11.22
N TRP A 148 -12.81 -17.77 10.80
CA TRP A 148 -11.56 -18.41 10.39
C TRP A 148 -10.72 -18.97 11.54
N GLN A 149 -10.97 -18.54 12.78
CA GLN A 149 -10.28 -19.04 13.99
C GLN A 149 -11.03 -20.18 14.69
N HIS A 150 -12.17 -20.64 14.16
CA HIS A 150 -12.91 -21.73 14.78
C HIS A 150 -12.20 -23.08 14.53
N PRO A 151 -11.96 -23.91 15.56
CA PRO A 151 -11.21 -25.18 15.43
C PRO A 151 -11.79 -26.13 14.38
N LEU A 152 -13.12 -26.09 14.17
CA LEU A 152 -13.83 -26.95 13.21
C LEU A 152 -13.56 -26.61 11.72
N VAL A 153 -12.87 -25.52 11.41
CA VAL A 153 -12.45 -25.17 10.03
C VAL A 153 -11.01 -25.62 9.74
N GLN A 154 -10.21 -25.93 10.77
CA GLN A 154 -8.83 -26.40 10.62
C GLN A 154 -8.71 -27.89 10.30
N ASP A 155 -9.78 -28.68 10.41
CA ASP A 155 -9.77 -30.12 10.12
C ASP A 155 -9.80 -30.47 8.62
N CYS A 156 -9.90 -29.48 7.71
CA CYS A 156 -9.83 -29.74 6.26
C CYS A 156 -8.39 -29.84 5.71
N ASP A 157 -7.35 -29.60 6.51
CA ASP A 157 -5.94 -29.67 6.09
C ASP A 157 -5.14 -30.66 6.97
N ARG A 158 -5.67 -31.87 7.13
CA ARG A 158 -4.89 -33.00 7.63
C ARG A 158 -4.95 -34.11 6.58
N PRO A 159 -3.81 -34.50 5.95
CA PRO A 159 -3.77 -35.64 5.05
C PRO A 159 -4.08 -36.96 5.76
#